data_AF-A0A9E5BAD7-F1
#
_entry.id   AF-A0A9E5BAD7-F1
#
_cell.length_a   1.000
_cell.length_b   1.000
_cell.length_c   1.000
_cell.angle_alpha   90.00
_cell.angle_beta   90.00
_cell.angle_gamma   90.00
#
_symmetry.space_group_name_H-M   'P 1'
#
loop_
_entity.id
_entity.type
_entity.pdbx_description
1 polymer ?
#
loop_
_entity_poly.entity_id
_entity_poly.type
_entity_poly.pdbx_seq_one_letter_code
_entity_poly.pdbx_strand_id
1 'polypeptide(L)'
;FGTTLRENLLFGSPRSESEITDALEIAGAFEFVAQLPDGIDTIVGERGVGLSGGQRQRLALARALLAGRDVLVLDDTTSALDAETEAMVMTNLLSNRGDDRGSHDELLSRCPRYAELMESYESDRHAR
;
A
#
# COMPACT_ATOMS: atom_id res chain seq x y z
N PHE A 1 12.69 12.08 -2.12
CA PHE A 1 11.57 12.58 -2.91
C PHE A 1 11.92 13.64 -3.94
N GLY A 2 13.14 14.19 -4.05
CA GLY A 2 13.47 15.28 -5.02
C GLY A 2 13.55 14.88 -6.51
N THR A 3 12.62 14.05 -6.96
CA THR A 3 12.49 13.48 -8.31
C THR A 3 11.00 13.49 -8.68
N THR A 4 10.63 13.04 -9.88
CA THR A 4 9.21 12.92 -10.27
C THR A 4 8.48 11.88 -9.42
N LEU A 5 7.15 11.96 -9.31
CA LEU A 5 6.34 10.92 -8.66
C LEU A 5 6.57 9.56 -9.33
N ARG A 6 6.62 9.52 -10.66
CA ARG A 6 6.93 8.33 -11.45
C ARG A 6 8.23 7.66 -10.99
N GLU A 7 9.32 8.41 -10.88
CA GLU A 7 10.60 7.87 -10.42
C GLU A 7 10.53 7.39 -8.96
N ASN A 8 9.82 8.11 -8.09
CA ASN A 8 9.63 7.69 -6.69
C ASN A 8 8.82 6.39 -6.57
N LEU A 9 7.86 6.16 -7.47
CA LEU A 9 7.00 4.97 -7.49
C LEU A 9 7.72 3.76 -8.08
N LEU A 10 8.49 3.96 -9.16
CA LEU A 10 9.07 2.87 -9.94
C LEU A 10 10.45 2.42 -9.45
N PHE A 11 11.25 3.31 -8.85
CA PHE A 11 12.64 3.01 -8.44
C PHE A 11 13.45 2.26 -9.52
N GLY A 12 13.29 2.65 -10.78
CA GLY A 12 13.98 2.04 -11.92
C GLY A 12 13.43 0.67 -12.36
N SER A 13 12.38 0.15 -11.74
CA SER A 13 11.67 -1.03 -12.21
C SER A 13 10.58 -0.62 -13.22
N PRO A 14 10.69 -1.02 -14.49
CA PRO A 14 9.68 -0.69 -15.48
C PRO A 14 8.34 -1.37 -15.14
N ARG A 15 7.26 -0.60 -15.23
CA ARG A 15 5.87 -1.02 -15.06
C ARG A 15 5.05 -0.42 -16.19
N SER A 16 3.97 -1.08 -16.59
CA SER A 16 3.04 -0.50 -17.55
C SER A 16 2.26 0.66 -16.91
N GLU A 17 1.74 1.57 -17.74
CA GLU A 17 0.86 2.64 -17.24
C GLU A 17 -0.37 2.07 -16.53
N SER A 18 -0.90 0.93 -16.98
CA SER A 18 -2.03 0.26 -16.31
C SER A 18 -1.65 -0.21 -14.90
N GLU A 19 -0.50 -0.87 -14.72
CA GLU A 19 -0.04 -1.31 -13.40
C GLU A 19 0.13 -0.13 -12.43
N ILE A 20 0.63 1.00 -12.94
CA ILE A 20 0.82 2.22 -12.17
C ILE A 20 -0.53 2.82 -11.77
N THR A 21 -1.46 2.94 -12.71
CA THR A 21 -2.82 3.43 -12.44
C THR A 21 -3.53 2.54 -11.43
N ASP A 22 -3.51 1.22 -11.61
CA ASP A 22 -4.14 0.27 -10.70
C ASP A 22 -3.58 0.41 -9.28
N ALA A 23 -2.25 0.52 -9.14
CA ALA A 23 -1.61 0.70 -7.83
C ALA A 23 -1.99 2.04 -7.18
N LEU A 24 -2.12 3.11 -7.97
CA LEU A 24 -2.55 4.42 -7.48
C LEU A 24 -4.03 4.40 -7.07
N GLU A 25 -4.90 3.69 -7.78
CA GLU A 25 -6.32 3.54 -7.42
C GLU A 25 -6.48 2.74 -6.14
N ILE A 26 -5.79 1.59 -6.02
CA ILE A 26 -5.83 0.77 -4.80
C ILE A 26 -5.35 1.56 -3.59
N ALA A 27 -4.29 2.35 -3.76
CA ALA A 27 -3.76 3.19 -2.70
C ALA A 27 -4.56 4.48 -2.46
N GLY A 28 -5.64 4.73 -3.21
CA GLY A 28 -6.44 5.95 -3.12
C GLY A 28 -5.67 7.22 -3.50
N ALA A 29 -4.62 7.10 -4.30
CA ALA A 29 -3.75 8.19 -4.71
C ALA A 29 -4.07 8.76 -6.09
N PHE A 30 -4.82 8.03 -6.92
CA PHE A 30 -5.08 8.39 -8.31
C PHE A 30 -5.62 9.81 -8.49
N GLU A 31 -6.70 10.16 -7.77
CA GLU A 31 -7.37 11.46 -7.94
C GLU A 31 -6.46 12.64 -7.64
N PHE A 32 -5.74 12.62 -6.51
CA PHE A 32 -4.90 13.77 -6.16
C PHE A 32 -3.66 13.84 -7.06
N VAL A 33 -3.12 12.70 -7.52
CA VAL A 33 -2.02 12.68 -8.48
C VAL A 33 -2.47 13.29 -9.81
N ALA A 34 -3.67 12.96 -10.29
CA ALA A 34 -4.24 13.52 -11.51
C ALA A 34 -4.50 15.04 -11.43
N GLN A 35 -4.67 15.59 -10.23
CA GLN A 35 -4.85 17.03 -10.01
C GLN A 35 -3.54 17.82 -9.92
N LEU A 36 -2.39 17.15 -9.90
CA LEU A 36 -1.10 17.83 -9.91
C LEU A 36 -0.79 18.41 -11.30
N PRO A 37 0.00 19.49 -11.40
CA PRO A 37 0.25 20.20 -12.66
C PRO A 37 0.74 19.31 -13.80
N ASP A 38 1.61 18.34 -13.49
CA ASP A 38 2.20 17.41 -14.45
C ASP A 38 1.80 15.96 -14.14
N GLY A 39 0.71 15.76 -13.39
CA GLY A 39 0.24 14.44 -12.99
C GLY A 39 1.34 13.63 -12.27
N ILE A 40 1.59 12.41 -12.74
CA ILE A 40 2.64 11.52 -12.21
C ILE A 40 4.07 11.97 -12.54
N ASP A 41 4.25 12.88 -13.50
CA ASP A 41 5.57 13.43 -13.84
C ASP A 41 5.88 14.67 -13.00
N THR A 42 4.97 15.07 -12.10
CA THR A 42 5.18 16.15 -11.14
C THR A 42 6.36 15.86 -10.22
N ILE A 43 7.27 16.84 -10.10
CA ILE A 43 8.37 16.81 -9.13
C ILE A 43 7.83 17.12 -7.74
N VAL A 44 8.18 16.29 -6.76
CA VAL A 44 7.75 16.44 -5.34
C VAL A 44 8.94 16.64 -4.41
N GLY A 45 8.70 17.05 -3.15
CA GLY A 45 9.74 17.25 -2.14
C GLY A 45 10.28 18.69 -2.08
N GLU A 46 11.49 18.89 -1.54
CA GLU A 46 12.01 20.22 -1.18
C GLU A 46 12.06 21.24 -2.32
N ARG A 47 12.18 20.78 -3.57
CA ARG A 47 12.24 21.63 -4.78
C ARG A 47 10.98 21.53 -5.65
N GLY A 48 9.96 20.79 -5.19
CA GLY A 48 8.77 20.46 -5.95
C GLY A 48 7.49 20.74 -5.17
N VAL A 49 6.40 20.10 -5.58
CA VAL A 49 5.12 20.21 -4.86
C VAL A 49 5.24 19.55 -3.49
N GLY A 50 4.78 20.29 -2.47
CA GLY A 50 4.65 19.78 -1.12
C GLY A 50 3.47 18.81 -1.01
N LEU A 51 3.71 17.65 -0.41
CA LEU A 51 2.66 16.65 -0.15
C LEU A 51 2.24 16.71 1.32
N SER A 52 0.98 16.38 1.62
CA SER A 52 0.53 16.13 2.99
C SER A 52 1.11 14.81 3.54
N GLY A 53 0.95 14.58 4.85
CA GLY A 53 1.32 13.30 5.48
C GLY A 53 0.60 12.11 4.85
N GLY A 54 -0.73 12.20 4.75
CA GLY A 54 -1.57 11.16 4.15
C GLY A 54 -1.29 10.93 2.65
N GLN A 55 -0.98 11.98 1.88
CA GLN A 55 -0.57 11.81 0.47
C GLN A 55 0.75 11.02 0.36
N ARG A 56 1.74 11.31 1.22
CA ARG A 56 2.99 10.54 1.25
C ARG A 56 2.76 9.07 1.63
N GLN A 57 1.88 8.81 2.59
CA GLN A 57 1.53 7.43 2.99
C GLN A 57 0.87 6.66 1.84
N ARG A 58 -0.11 7.26 1.15
CA ARG A 58 -0.76 6.64 -0.02
C ARG A 58 0.22 6.36 -1.15
N LEU A 59 1.17 7.26 -1.44
CA LEU A 59 2.23 6.99 -2.41
C LEU A 59 3.19 5.89 -1.96
N ALA A 60 3.50 5.82 -0.65
CA ALA A 60 4.32 4.73 -0.11
C ALA A 60 3.61 3.37 -0.25
N LEU A 61 2.29 3.33 -0.08
CA LEU A 61 1.48 2.14 -0.32
C LEU A 61 1.46 1.75 -1.80
N ALA A 62 1.18 2.69 -2.71
CA ALA A 62 1.22 2.44 -4.15
C ALA A 62 2.58 1.87 -4.58
N ARG A 63 3.67 2.41 -4.05
CA ARG A 63 5.02 1.91 -4.26
C ARG A 63 5.22 0.49 -3.73
N ALA A 64 4.69 0.16 -2.56
CA ALA A 64 4.75 -1.19 -2.01
C ALA A 64 3.96 -2.20 -2.86
N LEU A 65 2.82 -1.79 -3.42
CA LEU A 65 2.03 -2.59 -4.36
C LEU A 65 2.81 -2.85 -5.65
N LEU A 66 3.40 -1.81 -6.25
CA LEU A 66 4.21 -1.92 -7.47
C LEU A 66 5.48 -2.75 -7.29
N ALA A 67 6.02 -2.84 -6.08
CA ALA A 67 7.15 -3.70 -5.77
C ALA A 67 6.82 -5.20 -5.91
N GLY A 68 5.53 -5.58 -5.91
CA GLY A 68 5.08 -6.95 -6.17
C GLY A 68 5.59 -7.97 -5.15
N ARG A 69 5.72 -7.59 -3.87
CA ARG A 69 6.19 -8.47 -2.79
C ARG A 69 5.06 -9.38 -2.29
N ASP A 70 5.41 -10.61 -1.91
CA ASP A 70 4.46 -11.62 -1.40
C ASP A 70 3.86 -11.25 -0.04
N VAL A 71 4.59 -10.46 0.76
CA VAL A 71 4.20 -10.03 2.10
C VAL A 71 4.20 -8.51 2.14
N LEU A 72 3.10 -7.93 2.60
CA LEU A 72 2.95 -6.50 2.86
C LEU A 72 2.68 -6.32 4.36
N VAL A 73 3.53 -5.53 5.03
CA VAL A 73 3.36 -5.16 6.44
C VAL A 73 2.91 -3.71 6.50
N LEU A 74 1.81 -3.45 7.19
CA LEU A 74 1.25 -2.12 7.40
C LEU A 74 1.36 -1.80 8.89
N ASP A 75 2.31 -0.95 9.27
CA ASP A 75 2.56 -0.58 10.66
C ASP A 75 2.02 0.83 10.92
N ASP A 76 0.89 0.92 11.63
CA ASP A 76 0.28 2.18 12.12
C ASP A 76 0.22 3.31 11.06
N THR A 77 0.13 2.91 9.78
CA THR A 77 0.31 3.79 8.61
C THR A 77 -0.97 4.54 8.23
N THR A 78 -2.04 4.42 9.01
CA THR A 78 -3.32 5.06 8.74
C THR A 78 -3.61 6.24 9.67
N SER A 79 -2.78 6.46 10.69
CA SER A 79 -2.92 7.57 11.64
C SER A 79 -2.88 8.97 11.01
N ALA A 80 -2.34 9.13 9.79
CA ALA A 80 -2.34 10.40 9.05
C ALA A 80 -3.32 10.43 7.87
N LEU A 81 -4.19 9.42 7.75
CA LEU A 81 -5.37 9.40 6.88
C LEU A 81 -6.61 9.69 7.72
N ASP A 82 -7.60 10.33 7.12
CA ASP A 82 -8.95 10.34 7.68
C ASP A 82 -9.56 8.92 7.58
N ALA A 83 -10.52 8.63 8.48
CA ALA A 83 -11.13 7.31 8.60
C ALA A 83 -11.84 6.83 7.32
N GLU A 84 -12.34 7.75 6.50
CA GLU A 84 -13.00 7.43 5.23
C GLU A 84 -11.96 6.93 4.21
N THR A 85 -10.85 7.65 4.06
CA THR A 85 -9.74 7.26 3.19
C THR A 85 -9.12 5.93 3.63
N GLU A 86 -8.95 5.71 4.93
CA GLU A 86 -8.47 4.43 5.47
C GLU A 86 -9.39 3.27 5.10
N ALA A 87 -10.70 3.41 5.34
CA ALA A 87 -11.67 2.36 5.03
C ALA A 87 -11.71 2.03 3.54
N MET A 88 -11.62 3.06 2.68
CA MET A 88 -11.55 2.88 1.23
C MET A 88 -10.29 2.11 0.82
N VAL A 89 -9.11 2.52 1.31
CA VAL A 89 -7.84 1.85 0.98
C VAL A 89 -7.84 0.40 1.46
N MET A 90 -8.32 0.13 2.67
CA MET A 90 -8.44 -1.24 3.18
C MET A 90 -9.40 -2.07 2.34
N THR A 91 -10.54 -1.52 1.95
CA THR A 91 -11.50 -2.20 1.06
C THR A 91 -10.87 -2.54 -0.28
N ASN A 92 -10.13 -1.61 -0.89
CA ASN A 92 -9.47 -1.84 -2.16
C ASN A 92 -8.38 -2.92 -2.07
N LEU A 93 -7.56 -2.90 -1.00
CA LEU A 93 -6.53 -3.91 -0.76
C LEU A 93 -7.11 -5.32 -0.58
N LEU A 94 -8.17 -5.43 0.21
CA LEU A 94 -8.80 -6.72 0.54
C LEU A 94 -9.63 -7.28 -0.62
N SER A 95 -10.25 -6.41 -1.42
CA SER A 95 -11.04 -6.86 -2.58
C SER A 95 -10.15 -7.41 -3.70
N ASN A 96 -8.90 -6.94 -3.79
CA ASN A 96 -7.99 -7.30 -4.88
C ASN A 96 -7.03 -8.47 -4.55
N ARG A 97 -6.99 -8.95 -3.30
CA ARG A 97 -6.09 -10.04 -2.87
C ARG A 97 -6.85 -11.17 -2.18
N GLY A 98 -7.15 -12.23 -2.95
CA GLY A 98 -7.48 -13.59 -2.47
C GLY A 98 -8.79 -13.75 -1.69
N ASP A 99 -9.26 -14.99 -1.61
CA ASP A 99 -10.50 -15.39 -0.91
C ASP A 99 -10.31 -15.64 0.60
N ASP A 100 -9.08 -15.62 1.09
CA ASP A 100 -8.76 -15.87 2.50
C ASP A 100 -8.96 -14.60 3.33
N ARG A 101 -10.23 -14.29 3.58
CA ARG A 101 -10.69 -13.17 4.41
C ARG A 101 -11.57 -13.69 5.53
N GLY A 102 -11.44 -13.11 6.71
CA GLY A 102 -12.24 -13.45 7.88
C GLY A 102 -11.63 -12.93 9.17
N SER A 103 -12.35 -13.12 10.26
CA SER A 103 -11.80 -13.00 11.61
C SER A 103 -10.64 -13.97 11.83
N HIS A 104 -9.86 -13.73 12.88
CA HIS A 104 -8.76 -14.61 13.29
C HIS A 104 -9.21 -16.09 13.37
N ASP A 105 -10.34 -16.36 14.02
CA ASP A 105 -10.89 -17.71 14.17
C ASP A 105 -11.32 -18.35 12.84
N GLU A 106 -11.95 -17.56 11.95
CA GLU A 106 -12.34 -18.02 10.62
C GLU A 106 -11.12 -18.33 9.75
N LEU A 107 -10.08 -17.50 9.83
CA LEU A 107 -8.83 -17.70 9.08
C LEU A 107 -8.03 -18.89 9.60
N LEU A 108 -7.93 -19.07 10.93
CA LEU A 108 -7.32 -20.27 11.52
C LEU A 108 -8.00 -21.55 11.04
N SER A 109 -9.33 -21.52 10.90
CA SER A 109 -10.12 -22.69 10.51
C SER A 109 -10.04 -22.99 9.01
N ARG A 110 -9.93 -21.96 8.15
CA ARG A 110 -10.14 -22.10 6.70
C ARG A 110 -8.90 -21.82 5.85
N CYS A 111 -7.87 -21.18 6.40
CA CYS A 111 -6.62 -20.86 5.70
C CYS A 111 -5.43 -21.59 6.37
N PRO A 112 -5.01 -22.77 5.86
CA PRO A 112 -3.90 -23.54 6.43
C PRO A 112 -2.60 -22.73 6.56
N ARG A 113 -2.31 -21.87 5.57
CA ARG A 113 -1.13 -21.00 5.57
C ARG A 113 -1.16 -19.97 6.71
N TYR A 114 -2.35 -19.47 7.07
CA TYR A 114 -2.49 -18.56 8.21
C TYR A 114 -2.28 -19.29 9.53
N ALA A 115 -2.82 -20.51 9.67
CA ALA A 115 -2.59 -21.35 10.84
C ALA A 115 -1.10 -21.65 11.07
N GLU A 116 -0.38 -22.07 10.02
CA GLU A 116 1.07 -22.32 10.08
C GLU A 116 1.87 -21.08 10.52
N LEU A 117 1.50 -19.89 10.01
CA LEU A 117 2.13 -18.63 10.40
C LEU A 117 1.95 -18.33 11.90
N MET A 118 0.74 -18.58 12.42
CA MET A 118 0.41 -18.33 13.82
C MET A 118 1.13 -19.31 14.77
N GLU A 119 1.21 -20.59 14.40
CA GLU A 119 1.97 -21.59 15.18
C GLU A 119 3.47 -21.22 15.27
N SER A 120 4.05 -20.74 14.16
CA SER A 120 5.43 -20.24 14.15
C SER A 120 5.59 -19.01 15.05
N TYR A 121 4.65 -18.07 15.02
CA TYR A 121 4.69 -16.86 15.84
C TYR A 121 4.58 -17.16 17.34
N GLU A 122 3.69 -18.08 17.73
CA GLU A 122 3.54 -18.51 19.11
C GLU A 122 4.80 -19.23 19.62
N SER A 123 5.40 -20.09 18.78
CA SER A 123 6.65 -20.77 19.11
C SER A 123 7.80 -19.78 19.38
N ASP A 124 7.95 -18.76 18.52
CA ASP A 124 8.97 -17.72 18.66
C ASP A 124 8.74 -16.83 19.88
N ARG A 125 7.48 -16.58 20.25
CA ARG A 125 7.13 -15.81 21.45
C ARG A 125 7.48 -16.56 22.74
N HIS A 126 7.28 -17.87 22.78
CA HIS A 126 7.59 -18.70 23.96
C HIS A 126 9.09 -19.02 24.11
N ALA A 127 9.87 -18.86 23.05
CA ALA A 127 11.32 -19.02 23.06
C ALA A 127 12.08 -17.77 23.58
N ARG A 128 11.38 -16.67 23.86
CA ARG A 128 11.92 -15.42 24.42
C ARG A 128 11.48 -15.23 25.87
#